data_AF-A0A2Y9U0V5-F1
#
_entry.id   AF-A0A2Y9U0V5-F1
#
_cell.length_a   1.000
_cell.length_b   1.000
_cell.length_c   1.000
_cell.angle_alpha   90.00
_cell.angle_beta   90.00
_cell.angle_gamma   90.00
#
_symmetry.space_group_name_H-M   'P 1'
#
loop_
_entity.id
_entity.type
_entity.pdbx_description
1 polymer ?
#
loop_
_entity_poly.entity_id
_entity_poly.type
_entity_poly.pdbx_seq_one_letter_code
_entity_poly.pdbx_strand_id
1 'polypeptide(L)'
;MNLFKWLLVVVLLVIIGGGGYWYYKNTLPTYGSEGAFEVTVSLLEPKTNQPMTDTPFYLVVTKDVETDPAFKKPLFGVTDSTGRAAKIVSKTQLNANDYVLVQKVGQGEYGKYFALLGTGNAIPLPNTDYVITGCGDIPEYKGRSNRQGYTIYYAANQACNIKMSINWGSTLDNLLH
;
A
#
# COMPACT_ATOMS: atom_id res chain seq x y z
N MET A 1 -46.16 -3.29 23.79
CA MET A 1 -45.03 -4.00 24.42
C MET A 1 -43.94 -4.47 23.44
N ASN A 2 -44.09 -4.30 22.12
CA ASN A 2 -43.12 -4.77 21.11
C ASN A 2 -42.15 -3.70 20.58
N LEU A 3 -42.47 -2.40 20.73
CA LEU A 3 -41.64 -1.31 20.21
C LEU A 3 -40.31 -1.15 20.98
N PHE A 4 -40.34 -1.36 22.30
CA PHE A 4 -39.17 -1.23 23.19
C PHE A 4 -38.12 -2.32 22.95
N LYS A 5 -38.55 -3.53 22.59
CA LYS A 5 -37.63 -4.65 22.26
C LYS A 5 -36.89 -4.40 20.95
N TRP A 6 -37.56 -3.86 19.94
CA TRP A 6 -36.93 -3.51 18.66
C TRP A 6 -35.90 -2.39 18.80
N LEU A 7 -36.20 -1.38 19.62
CA LEU A 7 -35.27 -0.28 19.89
C LEU A 7 -33.99 -0.77 20.58
N LEU A 8 -34.11 -1.70 21.54
CA LEU A 8 -32.97 -2.33 22.20
C LEU A 8 -32.09 -3.15 21.24
N VAL A 9 -32.70 -3.88 20.31
CA VAL A 9 -31.97 -4.67 19.30
C VAL A 9 -31.20 -3.77 18.33
N VAL A 10 -31.81 -2.67 17.87
CA VAL A 10 -31.14 -1.72 16.97
C VAL A 10 -29.97 -1.04 17.68
N VAL A 11 -30.15 -0.61 18.94
CA VAL A 11 -29.07 0.00 19.74
C VAL A 11 -27.91 -0.98 19.96
N LEU A 12 -28.20 -2.25 20.27
CA LEU A 12 -27.17 -3.29 20.40
C LEU A 12 -26.43 -3.53 19.08
N LEU A 13 -27.13 -3.59 17.95
CA LEU A 13 -26.49 -3.76 16.64
C LEU A 13 -25.62 -2.56 16.24
N VAL A 14 -26.03 -1.33 16.58
CA VAL A 14 -25.24 -0.12 16.34
C VAL A 14 -24.01 -0.08 17.25
N ILE A 15 -24.11 -0.51 18.50
CA ILE A 15 -22.97 -0.57 19.42
C ILE A 15 -21.97 -1.66 19.00
N ILE A 16 -22.46 -2.84 18.60
CA ILE A 16 -21.59 -3.94 18.13
C ILE A 16 -20.95 -3.58 16.79
N GLY A 17 -21.73 -3.03 15.85
CA GLY A 17 -21.22 -2.57 14.55
C GLY A 17 -20.24 -1.39 14.69
N GLY A 18 -20.56 -0.40 15.53
CA GLY A 18 -19.72 0.76 15.80
C GLY A 18 -18.45 0.41 16.56
N GLY A 19 -18.53 -0.47 17.56
CA GLY A 19 -17.38 -0.97 18.34
C GLY A 19 -16.45 -1.85 17.51
N GLY A 20 -17.00 -2.75 16.69
CA GLY A 20 -16.22 -3.58 15.76
C GLY A 20 -15.55 -2.75 14.66
N TYR A 21 -16.26 -1.75 14.11
CA TYR A 21 -15.70 -0.81 13.15
C TYR A 21 -14.58 0.05 13.75
N TRP A 22 -14.76 0.52 14.99
CA TRP A 22 -13.74 1.30 15.70
C TRP A 22 -12.51 0.46 16.07
N TYR A 23 -12.71 -0.79 16.51
CA TYR A 23 -11.62 -1.74 16.76
C TYR A 23 -10.83 -2.02 15.48
N TYR A 24 -11.51 -2.31 14.36
CA TYR A 24 -10.86 -2.60 13.08
C TYR A 24 -10.08 -1.40 12.52
N LYS A 25 -10.55 -0.16 12.73
CA LYS A 25 -9.79 1.04 12.36
C LYS A 25 -8.55 1.30 13.22
N ASN A 26 -8.53 0.81 14.46
CA ASN A 26 -7.47 1.14 15.43
C ASN A 26 -6.44 0.02 15.64
N THR A 27 -6.73 -1.22 15.24
CA THR A 27 -5.74 -2.31 15.24
C THR A 27 -5.10 -2.46 13.87
N LEU A 28 -3.79 -2.22 13.80
CA LEU A 28 -3.02 -2.47 12.59
C LEU A 28 -3.00 -3.96 12.24
N PRO A 29 -3.19 -4.33 10.96
CA PRO A 29 -3.00 -5.70 10.54
C PRO A 29 -1.55 -6.13 10.81
N THR A 30 -1.39 -7.34 11.32
CA THR A 30 -0.07 -7.95 11.54
C THR A 30 0.22 -8.94 10.42
N TYR A 31 1.42 -8.87 9.86
CA TYR A 31 1.89 -9.64 8.72
C TYR A 31 3.15 -10.41 9.10
N GLY A 32 3.18 -11.71 8.81
CA GLY A 32 4.12 -12.63 9.45
C GLY A 32 3.56 -13.17 10.76
N SER A 33 4.04 -14.35 11.14
CA SER A 33 3.52 -15.13 12.27
C SER A 33 4.57 -15.43 13.33
N GLU A 34 5.86 -15.38 12.96
CA GLU A 34 6.98 -15.70 13.83
C GLU A 34 8.16 -14.77 13.58
N GLY A 35 8.82 -14.30 14.65
CA GLY A 35 9.98 -13.43 14.50
C GLY A 35 10.38 -12.73 15.78
N ALA A 36 11.67 -12.38 15.89
CA ALA A 36 12.19 -11.53 16.97
C ALA A 36 12.17 -10.04 16.60
N PHE A 37 11.97 -9.72 15.31
CA PHE A 37 11.99 -8.35 14.81
C PHE A 37 10.58 -7.91 14.43
N GLU A 38 10.26 -6.70 14.84
CA GLU A 38 8.98 -6.07 14.56
C GLU A 38 9.21 -4.70 13.94
N VAL A 39 8.54 -4.43 12.83
CA VAL A 39 8.54 -3.10 12.20
C VAL A 39 7.12 -2.67 11.87
N THR A 40 6.76 -1.45 12.23
CA THR A 40 5.53 -0.83 11.75
C THR A 40 5.84 0.00 10.52
N VAL A 41 5.20 -0.32 9.40
CA VAL A 41 5.40 0.38 8.13
C VAL A 41 4.27 1.38 7.89
N SER A 42 4.63 2.55 7.37
CA SER A 42 3.67 3.64 7.11
C SER A 42 3.75 4.07 5.65
N LEU A 43 2.59 4.36 5.06
CA LEU A 43 2.50 4.85 3.70
C LEU A 43 2.67 6.37 3.71
N LEU A 44 3.62 6.86 2.92
CA LEU A 44 3.92 8.29 2.81
C LEU A 44 3.65 8.76 1.39
N GLU A 45 3.09 9.96 1.27
CA GLU A 45 2.90 10.62 -0.02
C GLU A 45 4.28 11.04 -0.56
N PRO A 46 4.67 10.65 -1.79
CA PRO A 46 6.04 10.84 -2.26
C PRO A 46 6.55 12.28 -2.33
N LYS A 47 5.67 13.25 -2.63
CA LYS A 47 6.08 14.66 -2.83
C LYS A 47 6.31 15.40 -1.51
N THR A 48 5.48 15.14 -0.53
CA THR A 48 5.34 15.89 0.73
C THR A 48 5.85 15.10 1.93
N ASN A 49 6.08 13.80 1.76
CA ASN A 49 6.36 12.83 2.82
C ASN A 49 5.32 12.83 3.96
N GLN A 50 4.11 13.33 3.69
CA GLN A 50 3.03 13.30 4.67
C GLN A 50 2.43 11.89 4.74
N PRO A 51 2.01 11.42 5.93
CA PRO A 51 1.32 10.15 6.06
C PRO A 51 0.02 10.11 5.25
N MET A 52 -0.18 9.05 4.49
CA MET A 52 -1.41 8.82 3.73
C MET A 52 -2.41 8.08 4.60
N THR A 53 -3.36 8.80 5.19
CA THR A 53 -4.40 8.23 6.08
C THR A 53 -5.55 7.63 5.27
N ASP A 54 -6.25 6.63 5.83
CA ASP A 54 -7.42 5.98 5.22
C ASP A 54 -7.23 5.59 3.73
N THR A 55 -6.01 5.18 3.38
CA THR A 55 -5.56 4.97 2.00
C THR A 55 -5.35 3.49 1.71
N PRO A 56 -5.97 2.92 0.66
CA PRO A 56 -5.72 1.56 0.23
C PRO A 56 -4.25 1.34 -0.13
N PHE A 57 -3.66 0.23 0.32
CA PHE A 57 -2.26 -0.09 0.08
C PHE A 57 -2.06 -1.52 -0.45
N TYR A 58 -0.89 -1.71 -1.05
CA TYR A 58 -0.28 -2.98 -1.39
C TYR A 58 1.04 -3.10 -0.61
N LEU A 59 1.24 -4.24 0.06
CA LEU A 59 2.46 -4.56 0.79
C LEU A 59 2.96 -5.96 0.42
N VAL A 60 4.25 -6.08 0.13
CA VAL A 60 4.92 -7.39 0.00
C VAL A 60 6.33 -7.30 0.59
N VAL A 61 6.76 -8.36 1.28
CA VAL A 61 8.14 -8.52 1.74
C VAL A 61 8.92 -9.20 0.63
N THR A 62 10.04 -8.61 0.23
CA THR A 62 10.87 -9.05 -0.91
C THR A 62 12.20 -9.65 -0.48
N LYS A 63 12.40 -9.83 0.82
CA LYS A 63 13.64 -10.38 1.36
C LYS A 63 13.66 -11.90 1.25
N ASP A 64 14.57 -12.43 0.44
CA ASP A 64 14.63 -13.86 0.12
C ASP A 64 14.84 -14.79 1.32
N VAL A 65 15.51 -14.32 2.37
CA VAL A 65 15.75 -15.12 3.59
C VAL A 65 14.50 -15.24 4.49
N GLU A 66 13.48 -14.42 4.25
CA GLU A 66 12.21 -14.52 4.96
C GLU A 66 11.31 -15.57 4.32
N THR A 67 11.11 -16.68 5.04
CA THR A 67 10.43 -17.88 4.53
C THR A 67 9.03 -18.09 5.10
N ASP A 68 8.56 -17.19 5.97
CA ASP A 68 7.20 -17.25 6.52
C ASP A 68 6.17 -17.31 5.37
N PRO A 69 5.24 -18.30 5.36
CA PRO A 69 4.21 -18.41 4.33
C PRO A 69 3.37 -17.14 4.14
N ALA A 70 3.21 -16.33 5.19
CA ALA A 70 2.55 -15.03 5.10
C ALA A 70 3.22 -14.14 4.05
N PHE A 71 4.54 -14.13 3.98
CA PHE A 71 5.32 -13.29 3.08
C PHE A 71 5.24 -13.67 1.60
N LYS A 72 4.72 -14.87 1.29
CA LYS A 72 4.59 -15.37 -0.08
C LYS A 72 3.40 -14.76 -0.84
N LYS A 73 2.49 -14.05 -0.16
CA LYS A 73 1.30 -13.45 -0.76
C LYS A 73 1.24 -11.98 -0.43
N PRO A 74 0.93 -11.09 -1.38
CA PRO A 74 0.79 -9.68 -1.04
C PRO A 74 -0.31 -9.45 0.01
N LEU A 75 -0.07 -8.49 0.90
CA LEU A 75 -1.05 -7.97 1.82
C LEU A 75 -1.71 -6.73 1.21
N PHE A 76 -3.03 -6.70 1.29
CA PHE A 76 -3.84 -5.55 0.94
C PHE A 76 -4.58 -5.05 2.18
N GLY A 77 -4.71 -3.73 2.30
CA GLY A 77 -5.41 -3.13 3.42
C GLY A 77 -5.65 -1.65 3.19
N VAL A 78 -6.04 -0.96 4.25
CA VAL A 78 -6.21 0.49 4.30
C VAL A 78 -5.39 1.01 5.47
N THR A 79 -4.65 2.10 5.27
CA THR A 79 -3.88 2.73 6.35
C THR A 79 -4.79 3.30 7.42
N ASP A 80 -4.29 3.36 8.65
CA ASP A 80 -5.02 3.95 9.77
C ASP A 80 -5.04 5.49 9.73
N SER A 81 -5.62 6.10 10.77
CA SER A 81 -5.72 7.56 10.93
C SER A 81 -4.38 8.29 11.07
N THR A 82 -3.27 7.55 11.17
CA THR A 82 -1.89 8.09 11.22
C THR A 82 -1.05 7.68 10.02
N GLY A 83 -1.64 7.00 9.03
CA GLY A 83 -0.96 6.54 7.82
C GLY A 83 -0.15 5.26 7.99
N ARG A 84 -0.29 4.57 9.13
CA ARG A 84 0.35 3.25 9.36
C ARG A 84 -0.41 2.19 8.57
N ALA A 85 0.31 1.33 7.87
CA ALA A 85 -0.27 0.31 6.99
C ALA A 85 -0.37 -1.06 7.68
N ALA A 86 0.74 -1.53 8.25
CA ALA A 86 0.80 -2.84 8.89
C ALA A 86 1.98 -2.91 9.87
N LYS A 87 1.89 -3.90 10.77
CA LYS A 87 3.01 -4.39 11.57
C LYS A 87 3.55 -5.65 10.92
N ILE A 88 4.86 -5.69 10.66
CA ILE A 88 5.54 -6.86 10.10
C ILE A 88 6.34 -7.53 11.21
N VAL A 89 6.12 -8.83 11.41
CA VAL A 89 6.85 -9.67 12.37
C VAL A 89 7.73 -10.63 11.58
N SER A 90 9.05 -10.53 11.77
CA SER A 90 10.05 -11.11 10.88
C SER A 90 11.18 -11.80 11.65
N LYS A 91 11.75 -12.87 11.08
CA LYS A 91 12.88 -13.60 11.70
C LYS A 91 14.20 -12.84 11.58
N THR A 92 14.32 -12.01 10.56
CA THR A 92 15.46 -11.10 10.34
C THR A 92 15.02 -9.65 10.42
N GLN A 93 15.97 -8.77 10.74
CA GLN A 93 15.74 -7.33 10.71
C GLN A 93 15.47 -6.87 9.28
N LEU A 94 14.30 -6.27 9.05
CA LEU A 94 13.93 -5.70 7.75
C LEU A 94 14.44 -4.25 7.66
N ASN A 95 15.03 -3.92 6.51
CA ASN A 95 15.30 -2.54 6.13
C ASN A 95 14.26 -2.04 5.11
N ALA A 96 14.32 -0.75 4.75
CA ALA A 96 13.35 -0.15 3.83
C ALA A 96 13.26 -0.88 2.47
N ASN A 97 14.36 -1.45 1.97
CA ASN A 97 14.43 -2.16 0.68
C ASN A 97 13.99 -3.63 0.73
N ASP A 98 13.71 -4.15 1.93
CA ASP A 98 13.28 -5.54 2.13
C ASP A 98 11.77 -5.73 1.94
N TYR A 99 11.05 -4.65 1.60
CA TYR A 99 9.62 -4.69 1.28
C TYR A 99 9.25 -3.61 0.26
N VAL A 100 8.10 -3.81 -0.38
CA VAL A 100 7.42 -2.81 -1.22
C VAL A 100 6.12 -2.43 -0.54
N LEU A 101 6.00 -1.17 -0.15
CA LEU A 101 4.76 -0.57 0.34
C LEU A 101 4.37 0.59 -0.57
N VAL A 102 3.23 0.46 -1.25
CA VAL A 102 2.74 1.46 -2.20
C VAL A 102 1.22 1.60 -2.09
N GLN A 103 0.70 2.76 -2.49
CA GLN A 103 -0.74 2.96 -2.61
C GLN A 103 -1.32 1.98 -3.64
N LYS A 104 -2.50 1.41 -3.35
CA LYS A 104 -3.32 0.69 -4.31
C LYS A 104 -4.32 1.66 -4.94
N VAL A 105 -4.35 1.73 -6.27
CA VAL A 105 -5.26 2.58 -7.02
C VAL A 105 -6.09 1.71 -7.97
N GLY A 106 -7.40 1.93 -8.00
CA GLY A 106 -8.35 1.12 -8.77
C GLY A 106 -8.90 -0.10 -8.01
N GLN A 107 -9.82 -0.82 -8.65
CA GLN A 107 -10.49 -2.00 -8.10
C GLN A 107 -10.06 -3.29 -8.80
N GLY A 108 -10.34 -4.44 -8.17
CA GLY A 108 -10.04 -5.76 -8.72
C GLY A 108 -8.77 -6.42 -8.19
N GLU A 109 -8.60 -7.68 -8.60
CA GLU A 109 -7.54 -8.60 -8.15
C GLU A 109 -6.32 -8.62 -9.09
N TYR A 110 -6.47 -8.10 -10.31
CA TYR A 110 -5.36 -7.99 -11.26
C TYR A 110 -4.66 -6.66 -11.06
N GLY A 111 -3.35 -6.64 -11.20
CA GLY A 111 -2.61 -5.40 -11.10
C GLY A 111 -1.12 -5.59 -10.96
N LYS A 112 -0.39 -4.47 -11.04
CA LYS A 112 1.06 -4.46 -10.86
C LYS A 112 1.52 -3.08 -10.41
N TYR A 113 2.69 -3.05 -9.79
CA TYR A 113 3.51 -1.86 -9.63
C TYR A 113 4.74 -1.98 -10.54
N PHE A 114 5.39 -0.86 -10.82
CA PHE A 114 6.65 -0.81 -11.53
C PHE A 114 7.75 -0.30 -10.60
N ALA A 115 8.97 -0.81 -10.79
CA ALA A 115 10.18 -0.22 -10.24
C ALA A 115 10.78 0.67 -11.34
N LEU A 116 10.93 1.96 -11.04
CA LEU A 116 11.60 2.91 -11.93
C LEU A 116 13.08 2.89 -11.62
N LEU A 117 13.89 2.50 -12.60
CA LEU A 117 15.33 2.35 -12.46
C LEU A 117 16.04 3.20 -13.52
N GLY A 118 17.19 3.77 -13.14
CA GLY A 118 18.06 4.51 -14.04
C GLY A 118 18.65 3.62 -15.15
N THR A 119 19.14 4.26 -16.20
CA THR A 119 19.84 3.58 -17.30
C THR A 119 21.28 3.24 -16.90
N GLY A 120 21.72 2.02 -17.18
CA GLY A 120 23.11 1.58 -17.00
C GLY A 120 23.40 0.90 -15.66
N ASN A 121 22.78 1.38 -14.57
CA ASN A 121 22.80 0.73 -13.25
C ASN A 121 21.38 0.73 -12.69
N ALA A 122 20.97 -0.34 -12.01
CA ALA A 122 19.66 -0.50 -11.37
C ALA A 122 19.48 0.40 -10.13
N ILE A 123 19.82 1.68 -10.27
CA ILE A 123 19.63 2.72 -9.25
C ILE A 123 18.15 3.11 -9.29
N PRO A 124 17.42 3.02 -8.17
CA PRO A 124 16.05 3.49 -8.09
C PRO A 124 15.92 4.97 -8.49
N LEU A 125 14.83 5.31 -9.18
CA LEU A 125 14.47 6.69 -9.53
C LEU A 125 13.38 7.18 -8.56
N PRO A 126 13.75 7.78 -7.41
CA PRO A 126 12.78 8.28 -6.44
C PRO A 126 12.14 9.58 -6.91
N ASN A 127 10.91 9.85 -6.46
CA ASN A 127 10.20 11.11 -6.68
C ASN A 127 10.05 11.51 -8.16
N THR A 128 10.08 10.52 -9.05
CA THR A 128 9.96 10.68 -10.49
C THR A 128 8.49 10.66 -10.91
N ASP A 129 8.07 11.68 -11.68
CA ASP A 129 6.73 11.72 -12.22
C ASP A 129 6.54 10.67 -13.33
N TYR A 130 5.41 9.98 -13.31
CA TYR A 130 5.05 8.97 -14.30
C TYR A 130 3.55 9.00 -14.62
N VAL A 131 3.20 8.36 -15.73
CA VAL A 131 1.82 8.09 -16.13
C VAL A 131 1.63 6.60 -16.36
N ILE A 132 0.60 6.00 -15.77
CA ILE A 132 0.14 4.65 -16.06
C ILE A 132 -1.16 4.76 -16.86
N THR A 133 -1.25 4.04 -17.97
CA THR A 133 -2.49 3.87 -18.74
C THR A 133 -2.86 2.40 -18.79
N GLY A 134 -4.15 2.10 -18.66
CA GLY A 134 -4.63 0.72 -18.51
C GLY A 134 -6.13 0.57 -18.74
N CYS A 135 -6.62 -0.65 -18.52
CA CYS A 135 -8.03 -0.99 -18.68
C CYS A 135 -8.84 -0.96 -17.36
N GLY A 136 -8.22 -0.54 -16.25
CA GLY A 136 -8.91 -0.46 -14.97
C GLY A 136 -9.94 0.67 -14.98
N ASP A 137 -10.66 0.81 -13.88
CA ASP A 137 -11.68 1.85 -13.71
C ASP A 137 -11.09 3.28 -13.81
N ILE A 138 -9.76 3.38 -13.68
CA ILE A 138 -8.98 4.60 -13.86
C ILE A 138 -8.13 4.42 -15.14
N PRO A 139 -8.59 4.88 -16.31
CA PRO A 139 -7.91 4.60 -17.59
C PRO A 139 -6.52 5.25 -17.70
N GLU A 140 -6.32 6.38 -17.01
CA GLU A 140 -5.03 7.06 -16.89
C GLU A 140 -4.80 7.51 -15.44
N TYR A 141 -3.64 7.18 -14.88
CA TYR A 141 -3.19 7.62 -13.56
C TYR A 141 -1.86 8.35 -13.66
N LYS A 142 -1.79 9.56 -13.13
CA LYS A 142 -0.56 10.35 -13.00
C LYS A 142 -0.06 10.24 -11.57
N GLY A 143 1.20 9.86 -11.40
CA GLY A 143 1.77 9.63 -10.08
C GLY A 143 3.22 10.06 -10.00
N ARG A 144 3.77 9.91 -8.79
CA ARG A 144 5.19 10.12 -8.47
C ARG A 144 5.72 8.87 -7.77
N SER A 145 6.93 8.41 -8.10
CA SER A 145 7.51 7.22 -7.48
C SER A 145 7.90 7.49 -6.04
N ASN A 146 7.81 6.49 -5.17
CA ASN A 146 8.24 6.60 -3.79
C ASN A 146 9.79 6.68 -3.69
N ARG A 147 10.32 6.81 -2.47
CA ARG A 147 11.78 6.90 -2.23
C ARG A 147 12.59 5.68 -2.70
N GLN A 148 11.93 4.55 -2.93
CA GLN A 148 12.55 3.32 -3.45
C GLN A 148 12.33 3.16 -4.96
N GLY A 149 11.80 4.18 -5.64
CA GLY A 149 11.53 4.15 -7.08
C GLY A 149 10.28 3.36 -7.48
N TYR A 150 9.42 2.95 -6.54
CA TYR A 150 8.20 2.22 -6.89
C TYR A 150 7.04 3.14 -7.24
N THR A 151 6.25 2.74 -8.24
CA THR A 151 4.95 3.36 -8.56
C THR A 151 3.86 2.88 -7.61
N ILE A 152 2.65 3.43 -7.73
CA ILE A 152 1.46 2.81 -7.13
C ILE A 152 1.24 1.39 -7.67
N TYR A 153 0.51 0.57 -6.92
CA TYR A 153 -0.06 -0.68 -7.43
C TYR A 153 -1.35 -0.32 -8.19
N TYR A 154 -1.30 -0.43 -9.51
CA TYR A 154 -2.45 -0.18 -10.38
C TYR A 154 -3.29 -1.45 -10.48
N ALA A 155 -4.54 -1.38 -10.01
CA ALA A 155 -5.47 -2.50 -9.97
C ALA A 155 -6.56 -2.38 -11.04
N ALA A 156 -6.96 -3.53 -11.60
CA ALA A 156 -8.04 -3.68 -12.55
C ALA A 156 -8.89 -4.92 -12.26
N ASN A 157 -10.18 -4.86 -12.63
CA ASN A 157 -11.15 -5.95 -12.46
C ASN A 157 -10.91 -7.14 -13.39
N GLN A 158 -10.11 -6.96 -14.45
CA GLN A 158 -9.74 -8.00 -15.40
C GLN A 158 -8.27 -7.87 -15.81
N ALA A 159 -7.67 -8.98 -16.25
CA ALA A 159 -6.32 -8.97 -16.80
C ALA A 159 -6.24 -8.10 -18.05
N CYS A 160 -5.26 -7.20 -18.12
CA CYS A 160 -5.04 -6.39 -19.31
C CYS A 160 -3.64 -5.82 -19.40
N ASN A 161 -3.36 -5.26 -20.58
CA ASN A 161 -2.13 -4.53 -20.83
C ASN A 161 -2.17 -3.17 -20.14
N ILE A 162 -1.16 -2.92 -19.32
CA ILE A 162 -0.88 -1.62 -18.72
C ILE A 162 0.41 -1.07 -19.34
N LYS A 163 0.42 0.22 -19.62
CA LYS A 163 1.60 0.95 -20.12
C LYS A 163 2.01 1.97 -19.07
N MET A 164 3.31 2.13 -18.90
CA MET A 164 3.88 3.14 -18.02
C MET A 164 4.86 4.00 -18.81
N SER A 165 4.76 5.32 -18.65
CA SER A 165 5.71 6.29 -19.19
C SER A 165 6.25 7.18 -18.08
N ILE A 166 7.53 7.50 -18.17
CA ILE A 166 8.21 8.43 -17.26
C ILE A 166 8.16 9.83 -17.86
N ASN A 167 7.84 10.83 -17.04
CA ASN A 167 7.96 12.23 -17.44
C ASN A 167 9.37 12.73 -17.15
N TRP A 168 10.25 12.62 -18.14
CA TRP A 168 11.65 13.04 -18.02
C TRP A 168 11.84 14.54 -17.78
N GLY A 169 10.87 15.37 -18.17
CA GLY A 169 10.96 16.83 -18.06
C GLY A 169 11.08 17.36 -16.63
N SER A 170 10.60 16.62 -15.62
CA SER A 170 10.75 16.95 -14.19
C SER A 170 11.75 16.06 -13.44
N THR A 171 12.36 15.08 -14.12
CA THR A 171 13.25 14.09 -13.50
C THR A 171 14.72 14.52 -13.53
N LEU A 172 15.14 15.22 -14.59
CA LEU A 172 16.52 15.71 -14.72
C LEU A 172 16.85 16.81 -13.69
N ASP A 173 15.87 17.65 -13.32
CA ASP A 173 16.06 18.71 -12.32
C ASP A 173 16.34 18.14 -10.91
N ASN A 174 15.82 16.95 -10.58
CA ASN A 174 16.00 16.32 -9.27
C ASN A 174 17.27 15.45 -9.17
N LEU A 175 17.94 15.15 -10.28
CA LEU A 175 19.19 14.37 -10.30
C LEU A 175 20.46 15.24 -10.29
N LEU A 176 20.32 16.55 -10.48
CA LEU A 176 21.42 17.52 -10.54
C LEU A 176 21.56 18.37 -9.26
N HIS A 177 20.84 18.02 -8.19
CA HIS A 177 20.88 18.69 -6.89
C HIS A 177 21.32 17.75 -5.77
#